data_AF-A0A941GHN8-F1
#
_entry.id   AF-A0A941GHN8-F1
#
_cell.length_a   1.000
_cell.length_b   1.000
_cell.length_c   1.000
_cell.angle_alpha   90.00
_cell.angle_beta   90.00
_cell.angle_gamma   90.00
#
_symmetry.space_group_name_H-M   'P 1'
#
loop_
_entity.id
_entity.type
_entity.pdbx_description
1 polymer ?
#
loop_
_entity_poly.entity_id
_entity_poly.type
_entity_poly.pdbx_seq_one_letter_code
_entity_poly.pdbx_strand_id
1 'polypeptide(L)'
;LKAQSRENGQLQVDIAGVPMPTKIETLHLLLNGATGSGKSVLLRGLLFSLLKRGDRAIIVDPNGDLYSKFGRKDDVILNPYDQRTEGWSFFNEVRADYDWQRLAMSVVPLGKDANAEEWNSFGRLLLREAARKLHELGTPDIEELFRWCTIANDKDLRTFLSGTLAESLFAG
;
A
#
# COMPACT_ATOMS: atom_id res chain seq x y z
N LEU A 1 -17.30 -24.90 22.13
CA LEU A 1 -16.46 -23.90 21.43
C LEU A 1 -16.98 -22.47 21.60
N LYS A 2 -18.18 -22.09 21.09
CA LYS A 2 -18.68 -20.70 21.24
C LYS A 2 -18.76 -20.18 22.69
N ALA A 3 -19.04 -21.05 23.66
CA ALA A 3 -19.08 -20.66 25.07
C ALA A 3 -17.68 -20.40 25.68
N GLN A 4 -16.63 -20.98 25.11
CA GLN A 4 -15.25 -20.85 25.61
C GLN A 4 -14.54 -19.62 25.06
N SER A 5 -14.96 -19.11 23.89
CA SER A 5 -14.34 -17.94 23.26
C SER A 5 -15.05 -16.63 23.59
N ARG A 6 -16.21 -16.68 24.27
CA ARG A 6 -16.96 -15.48 24.69
C ARG A 6 -16.32 -14.81 25.88
N GLU A 7 -16.14 -13.50 25.79
CA GLU A 7 -15.61 -12.65 26.84
C GLU A 7 -16.74 -11.77 27.42
N ASN A 8 -16.95 -11.82 28.74
CA ASN A 8 -18.04 -11.10 29.37
C ASN A 8 -17.80 -9.57 29.29
N GLY A 9 -18.81 -8.82 28.86
CA GLY A 9 -18.74 -7.37 28.71
C GLY A 9 -17.87 -6.86 27.56
N GLN A 10 -17.38 -7.72 26.67
CA GLN A 10 -16.52 -7.35 25.54
C GLN A 10 -17.24 -7.49 24.20
N LEU A 11 -17.10 -6.51 23.32
CA LEU A 11 -17.54 -6.61 21.93
C LEU A 11 -16.46 -7.34 21.12
N GLN A 12 -16.81 -8.51 20.58
CA GLN A 12 -15.88 -9.37 19.84
C GLN A 12 -16.25 -9.41 18.36
N VAL A 13 -15.23 -9.54 17.50
CA VAL A 13 -15.45 -9.81 16.08
C VAL A 13 -15.84 -11.28 15.86
N ASP A 14 -16.59 -11.53 14.79
CA ASP A 14 -17.09 -12.86 14.45
C ASP A 14 -16.26 -13.50 13.33
N ILE A 15 -15.77 -14.72 13.59
CA ILE A 15 -15.10 -15.56 12.62
C ILE A 15 -15.93 -16.82 12.42
N ALA A 16 -16.69 -16.88 11.32
CA ALA A 16 -17.54 -18.02 10.97
C ALA A 16 -18.52 -18.43 12.10
N GLY A 17 -19.10 -17.45 12.78
CA GLY A 17 -20.03 -17.66 13.90
C GLY A 17 -19.36 -17.84 15.25
N VAL A 18 -18.03 -17.78 15.34
CA VAL A 18 -17.26 -17.90 16.57
C VAL A 18 -16.71 -16.53 16.97
N PRO A 19 -17.02 -16.01 18.16
CA PRO A 19 -16.46 -14.75 18.62
C PRO A 19 -14.95 -14.94 18.88
N MET A 20 -14.14 -14.07 18.29
CA MET A 20 -12.68 -14.08 18.44
C MET A 20 -12.30 -13.45 19.79
N PRO A 21 -11.48 -14.11 20.62
CA PRO A 21 -10.97 -13.50 21.85
C PRO A 21 -10.20 -12.21 21.54
N THR A 22 -10.51 -11.13 22.25
CA THR A 22 -9.96 -9.79 21.93
C THR A 22 -8.43 -9.77 22.00
N LYS A 23 -7.84 -10.54 22.92
CA LYS A 23 -6.39 -10.67 23.10
C LYS A 23 -5.62 -11.22 21.89
N ILE A 24 -6.29 -11.88 20.94
CA ILE A 24 -5.62 -12.45 19.76
C ILE A 24 -5.90 -11.68 18.47
N GLU A 25 -6.77 -10.66 18.48
CA GLU A 25 -7.13 -9.90 17.27
C GLU A 25 -5.91 -9.23 16.62
N THR A 26 -4.94 -8.78 17.41
CA THR A 26 -3.70 -8.13 16.95
C THR A 26 -2.63 -9.12 16.50
N LEU A 27 -2.86 -10.43 16.62
CA LEU A 27 -1.91 -11.48 16.20
C LEU A 27 -2.12 -11.94 14.75
N HIS A 28 -2.99 -11.24 14.02
CA HIS A 28 -3.38 -11.53 12.64
C HIS A 28 -4.19 -12.84 12.48
N LEU A 29 -4.84 -12.97 11.32
CA LEU A 29 -5.65 -14.13 10.95
C LEU A 29 -5.26 -14.60 9.55
N LEU A 30 -4.93 -15.89 9.41
CA LEU A 30 -4.70 -16.52 8.11
C LEU A 30 -5.93 -17.35 7.71
N LEU A 31 -6.55 -16.99 6.59
CA LEU A 31 -7.66 -17.74 6.00
C LEU A 31 -7.16 -18.60 4.83
N ASN A 32 -7.05 -19.91 5.06
CA ASN A 32 -6.65 -20.86 4.04
C ASN A 32 -7.85 -21.70 3.55
N GLY A 33 -7.92 -21.95 2.24
CA GLY A 33 -8.96 -22.78 1.64
C GLY A 33 -8.98 -22.70 0.13
N ALA A 34 -9.57 -23.69 -0.54
CA ALA A 34 -9.69 -23.75 -2.00
C ALA A 34 -10.61 -22.65 -2.57
N THR A 35 -10.56 -22.41 -3.87
CA THR A 35 -11.54 -21.56 -4.56
C THR A 35 -12.95 -22.14 -4.34
N GLY A 36 -13.92 -21.28 -4.02
CA GLY A 36 -15.29 -21.72 -3.70
C GLY A 36 -15.52 -22.22 -2.27
N SER A 37 -14.47 -22.33 -1.42
CA SER A 37 -14.60 -22.85 -0.05
C SER A 37 -15.26 -21.88 0.97
N GLY A 38 -15.78 -20.73 0.50
CA GLY A 38 -16.44 -19.75 1.37
C GLY A 38 -15.54 -18.68 2.01
N LYS A 39 -14.26 -18.53 1.62
CA LYS A 39 -13.36 -17.48 2.16
C LYS A 39 -13.98 -16.08 2.11
N SER A 40 -14.59 -15.70 0.98
CA SER A 40 -15.26 -14.40 0.83
C SER A 40 -16.49 -14.27 1.72
N VAL A 41 -17.20 -15.35 2.01
CA VAL A 41 -18.35 -15.34 2.94
C VAL A 41 -17.87 -15.06 4.36
N LEU A 42 -16.79 -15.72 4.78
CA LEU A 42 -16.17 -15.48 6.09
C LEU A 42 -15.67 -14.04 6.21
N LEU A 43 -14.93 -13.53 5.21
CA LEU A 43 -14.43 -12.14 5.22
C LEU A 43 -15.54 -11.10 5.32
N ARG A 44 -16.69 -11.31 4.65
CA ARG A 44 -17.85 -10.41 4.76
C ARG A 44 -18.44 -10.41 6.17
N GLY A 45 -18.54 -11.59 6.81
CA GLY A 45 -19.01 -11.69 8.20
C GLY A 45 -18.08 -11.00 9.19
N LEU A 46 -16.77 -11.20 9.02
CA LEU A 46 -15.74 -10.53 9.81
C LEU A 46 -15.85 -9.00 9.65
N LEU A 47 -15.84 -8.51 8.41
CA LEU A 47 -15.94 -7.07 8.13
C LEU A 47 -17.24 -6.47 8.71
N PHE A 48 -18.37 -7.15 8.56
CA PHE A 48 -19.61 -6.70 9.16
C PHE A 48 -19.51 -6.56 10.69
N SER A 49 -18.87 -7.52 11.37
CA SER A 49 -18.67 -7.46 12.82
C SER A 49 -17.71 -6.34 13.24
N LEU A 50 -16.64 -6.11 12.49
CA LEU A 50 -15.70 -4.99 12.69
C LEU A 50 -16.42 -3.64 12.57
N LEU A 51 -17.17 -3.46 11.49
CA LEU A 51 -17.90 -2.22 11.23
C LEU A 51 -19.03 -1.97 12.24
N LYS A 52 -19.65 -3.03 12.76
CA LYS A 52 -20.67 -2.95 13.82
C LYS A 52 -20.05 -2.54 15.17
N ARG A 53 -18.82 -2.97 15.44
CA ARG A 53 -18.07 -2.58 16.64
C ARG A 53 -17.51 -1.14 16.56
N GLY A 54 -17.46 -0.57 15.36
CA GLY A 54 -16.97 0.79 15.11
C GLY A 54 -15.51 0.84 14.65
N ASP A 55 -14.94 -0.31 14.27
CA ASP A 55 -13.54 -0.41 13.88
C ASP A 55 -13.31 0.16 12.47
N ARG A 56 -12.10 0.64 12.22
CA ARG A 56 -11.63 1.06 10.90
C ARG A 56 -10.92 -0.09 10.21
N ALA A 57 -11.06 -0.19 8.88
CA ALA A 57 -10.40 -1.21 8.08
C ALA A 57 -9.85 -0.62 6.78
N ILE A 58 -8.72 -1.16 6.32
CA ILE A 58 -8.21 -0.98 4.96
C ILE A 58 -8.43 -2.30 4.23
N ILE A 59 -9.07 -2.25 3.07
CA ILE A 59 -9.56 -3.44 2.38
C ILE A 59 -9.02 -3.44 0.95
N VAL A 60 -8.33 -4.51 0.59
CA VAL A 60 -8.07 -4.83 -0.81
C VAL A 60 -9.33 -5.52 -1.34
N ASP A 61 -10.11 -4.81 -2.16
CA ASP A 61 -11.47 -5.21 -2.56
C ASP A 61 -11.58 -5.45 -4.07
N PRO A 62 -11.29 -6.67 -4.56
CA PRO A 62 -11.49 -7.01 -5.95
C PRO A 62 -12.93 -6.74 -6.40
N ASN A 63 -13.08 -5.99 -7.50
CA ASN A 63 -14.37 -5.61 -8.10
C ASN A 63 -15.28 -4.72 -7.24
N GLY A 64 -14.82 -4.19 -6.10
CA GLY A 64 -15.67 -3.38 -5.22
C GLY A 64 -16.80 -4.16 -4.53
N ASP A 65 -16.63 -5.48 -4.34
CA ASP A 65 -17.66 -6.35 -3.77
C ASP A 65 -18.01 -5.97 -2.32
N LEU A 66 -17.02 -5.57 -1.53
CA LEU A 66 -17.21 -5.17 -0.14
C LEU A 66 -17.68 -3.72 -0.06
N TYR A 67 -17.09 -2.82 -0.85
CA TYR A 67 -17.49 -1.41 -0.88
C TYR A 67 -18.95 -1.26 -1.31
N SER A 68 -19.42 -2.02 -2.30
CA SER A 68 -20.83 -1.98 -2.73
C SER A 68 -21.83 -2.40 -1.65
N LYS A 69 -21.40 -3.16 -0.63
CA LYS A 69 -22.25 -3.63 0.47
C LYS A 69 -22.11 -2.81 1.75
N PHE A 70 -20.90 -2.34 2.03
CA PHE A 70 -20.54 -1.77 3.32
C PHE A 70 -20.05 -0.32 3.26
N GLY A 71 -19.74 0.18 2.07
CA GLY A 71 -19.22 1.52 1.86
C GLY A 71 -20.19 2.60 2.33
N ARG A 72 -19.63 3.62 2.98
CA ARG A 72 -20.32 4.79 3.50
C ARG A 72 -19.84 6.03 2.75
N LYS A 73 -20.57 7.13 2.89
CA LYS A 73 -20.24 8.40 2.22
C LYS A 73 -18.85 8.93 2.59
N ASP A 74 -18.40 8.68 3.81
CA ASP A 74 -17.14 9.17 4.36
C ASP A 74 -15.98 8.15 4.20
N ASP A 75 -16.23 7.02 3.53
CA ASP A 75 -15.18 6.04 3.24
C ASP A 75 -14.36 6.45 2.01
N VAL A 76 -13.07 6.10 2.03
CA VAL A 76 -12.12 6.47 0.97
C VAL A 76 -11.97 5.33 -0.03
N ILE A 77 -11.97 5.69 -1.33
CA ILE A 77 -11.64 4.78 -2.43
C ILE A 77 -10.27 5.16 -3.01
N LEU A 78 -9.43 4.17 -3.27
CA LEU A 78 -8.21 4.30 -4.07
C LEU A 78 -8.32 3.37 -5.28
N ASN A 79 -8.71 3.92 -6.43
CA ASN A 79 -8.80 3.23 -7.71
C ASN A 79 -8.60 4.22 -8.85
N PRO A 80 -7.51 4.15 -9.64
CA PRO A 80 -7.19 5.14 -10.66
C PRO A 80 -8.24 5.28 -11.78
N TYR A 81 -9.19 4.35 -11.89
CA TYR A 81 -10.24 4.35 -12.91
C TYR A 81 -11.66 4.62 -12.35
N ASP A 82 -11.79 4.85 -11.03
CA ASP A 82 -13.07 5.18 -10.41
C ASP A 82 -13.17 6.70 -10.20
N GLN A 83 -14.28 7.31 -10.62
CA GLN A 83 -14.50 8.76 -10.47
C GLN A 83 -14.52 9.24 -9.01
N ARG A 84 -14.74 8.32 -8.05
CA ARG A 84 -14.79 8.61 -6.62
C ARG A 84 -13.42 8.48 -5.94
N THR A 85 -12.37 8.13 -6.68
CA THR A 85 -11.05 7.94 -6.10
C THR A 85 -10.50 9.22 -5.50
N GLU A 86 -9.79 9.09 -4.39
CA GLU A 86 -9.00 10.20 -3.87
C GLU A 86 -7.75 10.43 -4.74
N GLY A 87 -7.34 11.69 -4.83
CA GLY A 87 -6.09 12.07 -5.47
C GLY A 87 -4.91 11.61 -4.63
N TRP A 88 -4.13 10.66 -5.16
CA TRP A 88 -3.00 10.10 -4.45
C TRP A 88 -1.74 10.06 -5.30
N SER A 89 -0.62 10.41 -4.65
CA SER A 89 0.74 10.23 -5.14
C SER A 89 1.62 9.89 -3.94
N PHE A 90 2.70 9.13 -4.13
CA PHE A 90 3.60 8.83 -3.01
C PHE A 90 4.27 10.10 -2.46
N PHE A 91 4.33 11.19 -3.24
CA PHE A 91 4.75 12.51 -2.75
C PHE A 91 3.91 12.99 -1.56
N ASN A 92 2.63 12.60 -1.48
CA ASN A 92 1.70 13.00 -0.41
C ASN A 92 2.06 12.38 0.95
N GLU A 93 2.90 11.33 0.94
CA GLU A 93 3.29 10.55 2.11
C GLU A 93 4.62 10.99 2.73
N VAL A 94 5.37 11.86 2.05
CA VAL A 94 6.69 12.33 2.51
C VAL A 94 6.52 13.29 3.68
N ARG A 95 7.08 12.96 4.85
CA ARG A 95 7.07 13.81 6.06
C ARG A 95 8.47 14.11 6.56
N ALA A 96 9.44 13.26 6.27
CA ALA A 96 10.84 13.40 6.63
C ALA A 96 11.76 12.80 5.56
N ASP A 97 13.06 13.11 5.64
CA ASP A 97 14.07 12.68 4.67
C ASP A 97 14.12 11.15 4.47
N TYR A 98 13.95 10.37 5.54
CA TYR A 98 13.95 8.91 5.46
C TYR A 98 12.74 8.32 4.72
N ASP A 99 11.66 9.08 4.52
CA ASP A 99 10.46 8.59 3.84
C ASP A 99 10.72 8.34 2.35
N TRP A 100 11.68 9.04 1.72
CA TRP A 100 12.05 8.81 0.32
C TRP A 100 12.47 7.35 0.08
N GLN A 101 13.33 6.81 0.95
CA GLN A 101 13.75 5.41 0.86
C GLN A 101 12.58 4.48 1.20
N ARG A 102 11.83 4.78 2.26
CA ARG A 102 10.70 3.95 2.71
C ARG A 102 9.63 3.80 1.63
N LEU A 103 9.26 4.90 0.98
CA LEU A 103 8.25 4.93 -0.09
C LEU A 103 8.78 4.29 -1.37
N ALA A 104 10.06 4.50 -1.72
CA ALA A 104 10.67 3.82 -2.86
C ALA A 104 10.61 2.28 -2.72
N MET A 105 10.74 1.73 -1.50
CA MET A 105 10.56 0.30 -1.24
C MET A 105 9.12 -0.18 -1.44
N SER A 106 8.12 0.70 -1.32
CA SER A 106 6.73 0.39 -1.62
C SER A 106 6.42 0.46 -3.12
N VAL A 107 6.98 1.45 -3.82
CA VAL A 107 6.79 1.62 -5.28
C VAL A 107 7.55 0.54 -6.07
N VAL A 108 8.79 0.25 -5.69
CA VAL A 108 9.63 -0.77 -6.32
C VAL A 108 9.85 -1.90 -5.30
N PRO A 109 9.07 -2.99 -5.37
CA PRO A 109 9.12 -4.06 -4.38
C PRO A 109 10.45 -4.83 -4.41
N LEU A 110 10.61 -5.77 -3.47
CA LEU A 110 11.76 -6.67 -3.47
C LEU A 110 11.78 -7.53 -4.74
N GLY A 111 12.98 -7.69 -5.30
CA GLY A 111 13.24 -8.60 -6.42
C GLY A 111 12.93 -10.05 -6.04
N LYS A 112 12.55 -10.84 -7.04
CA LYS A 112 12.25 -12.28 -6.84
C LYS A 112 13.50 -13.10 -6.51
N ASP A 113 14.66 -12.61 -6.93
CA ASP A 113 15.97 -13.20 -6.72
C ASP A 113 17.03 -12.09 -6.57
N ALA A 114 18.28 -12.47 -6.30
CA ALA A 114 19.37 -11.53 -6.04
C ALA A 114 19.67 -10.61 -7.22
N ASN A 115 19.61 -11.11 -8.46
CA ASN A 115 19.87 -10.32 -9.66
C ASN A 115 18.74 -9.30 -9.87
N ALA A 116 17.47 -9.72 -9.77
CA ALA A 116 16.33 -8.81 -9.83
C ALA A 116 16.35 -7.76 -8.71
N GLU A 117 16.80 -8.13 -7.51
CA GLU A 117 16.92 -7.19 -6.40
C GLU A 117 18.04 -6.16 -6.61
N GLU A 118 19.15 -6.55 -7.25
CA GLU A 118 20.20 -5.60 -7.64
C GLU A 118 19.64 -4.52 -8.57
N TRP A 119 18.93 -4.91 -9.64
CA TRP A 119 18.26 -3.96 -10.54
C TRP A 119 17.21 -3.11 -9.82
N ASN A 120 16.39 -3.71 -8.97
CA ASN A 120 15.40 -2.98 -8.18
C ASN A 120 16.07 -1.98 -7.22
N SER A 121 17.23 -2.31 -6.68
CA SER A 121 17.99 -1.40 -5.80
C SER A 121 18.47 -0.15 -6.56
N PHE A 122 18.96 -0.31 -7.79
CA PHE A 122 19.29 0.83 -8.66
C PHE A 122 18.06 1.63 -9.03
N GLY A 123 16.95 0.95 -9.35
CA GLY A 123 15.66 1.58 -9.61
C GLY A 123 15.17 2.43 -8.44
N ARG A 124 15.29 1.94 -7.20
CA ARG A 124 14.93 2.70 -5.99
C ARG A 124 15.84 3.90 -5.77
N LEU A 125 17.15 3.77 -6.01
CA LEU A 125 18.09 4.88 -5.92
C LEU A 125 17.74 5.98 -6.94
N LEU A 126 17.54 5.61 -8.21
CA LEU A 126 17.14 6.54 -9.25
C LEU A 126 15.80 7.23 -8.91
N LEU A 127 14.78 6.44 -8.56
CA LEU A 127 13.44 6.93 -8.22
C LEU A 127 13.48 7.93 -7.07
N ARG A 128 14.13 7.58 -5.96
CA ARG A 128 14.09 8.41 -4.74
C ARG A 128 14.85 9.72 -4.92
N GLU A 129 15.99 9.71 -5.61
CA GLU A 129 16.80 10.92 -5.81
C GLU A 129 16.14 11.85 -6.84
N ALA A 130 15.59 11.30 -7.93
CA ALA A 130 14.82 12.08 -8.90
C ALA A 130 13.58 12.70 -8.26
N ALA A 131 12.81 11.91 -7.50
CA ALA A 131 11.62 12.38 -6.80
C ALA A 131 11.95 13.46 -5.76
N ARG A 132 12.99 13.24 -4.95
CA ARG A 132 13.47 14.22 -3.98
C ARG A 132 13.85 15.53 -4.66
N LYS A 133 14.61 15.48 -5.75
CA LYS A 133 15.02 16.69 -6.48
C LYS A 133 13.82 17.43 -7.08
N LEU A 134 12.85 16.72 -7.67
CA LEU A 134 11.59 17.32 -8.13
C LEU A 134 10.82 18.01 -7.01
N HIS A 135 10.78 17.40 -5.82
CA HIS A 135 10.14 17.98 -4.66
C HIS A 135 10.85 19.25 -4.17
N GLU A 136 12.19 19.24 -4.10
CA GLU A 136 13.01 20.40 -3.73
C GLU A 136 12.89 21.56 -4.74
N LEU A 137 12.68 21.24 -6.02
CA LEU A 137 12.42 22.22 -7.09
C LEU A 137 10.98 22.76 -7.08
N GLY A 138 10.11 22.27 -6.18
CA GLY A 138 8.71 22.69 -6.09
C GLY A 138 7.81 22.09 -7.17
N THR A 139 8.25 21.05 -7.87
CA THR A 139 7.51 20.36 -8.93
C THR A 139 7.35 18.85 -8.65
N PRO A 140 6.70 18.44 -7.53
CA PRO A 140 6.51 17.04 -7.17
C PRO A 140 5.42 16.38 -8.03
N ASP A 141 5.71 16.21 -9.33
CA ASP A 141 4.80 15.71 -10.34
C ASP A 141 5.21 14.31 -10.82
N ILE A 142 4.22 13.42 -10.96
CA ILE A 142 4.45 12.02 -11.34
C ILE A 142 4.78 11.87 -12.82
N GLU A 143 4.23 12.72 -13.69
CA GLU A 143 4.51 12.68 -15.13
C GLU A 143 5.95 13.11 -15.39
N GLU A 144 6.41 14.18 -14.73
CA GLU A 144 7.81 14.60 -14.78
C GLU A 144 8.76 13.56 -14.20
N LEU A 145 8.41 12.93 -13.08
CA LEU A 145 9.20 11.83 -12.51
C LEU A 145 9.32 10.67 -13.50
N PHE A 146 8.22 10.26 -14.11
CA PHE A 146 8.20 9.23 -15.14
C PHE A 146 9.06 9.61 -16.34
N ARG A 147 8.93 10.86 -16.82
CA ARG A 147 9.72 11.40 -17.93
C ARG A 147 11.21 11.33 -17.64
N TRP A 148 11.65 11.79 -16.46
CA TRP A 148 13.07 11.75 -16.09
C TRP A 148 13.59 10.32 -15.98
N CYS A 149 12.86 9.42 -15.32
CA CYS A 149 13.33 8.06 -15.08
C CYS A 149 13.28 7.14 -16.32
N THR A 150 12.51 7.48 -17.37
CA THR A 150 12.24 6.53 -18.47
C THR A 150 12.32 7.11 -19.89
N ILE A 151 12.22 8.42 -20.08
CA ILE A 151 12.13 9.07 -21.41
C ILE A 151 13.32 9.97 -21.68
N ALA A 152 13.78 10.73 -20.68
CA ALA A 152 14.90 11.64 -20.82
C ALA A 152 16.15 10.88 -21.32
N ASN A 153 16.91 11.50 -22.22
CA ASN A 153 18.16 10.90 -22.68
C ASN A 153 19.20 10.90 -21.54
N ASP A 154 20.20 10.03 -21.67
CA ASP A 154 21.23 9.82 -20.66
C ASP A 154 21.96 11.12 -20.26
N LYS A 155 22.27 12.00 -21.21
CA LYS A 155 22.95 13.27 -20.94
C LYS A 155 22.11 14.20 -20.06
N ASP A 156 20.83 14.34 -20.39
CA ASP A 156 19.91 15.20 -19.66
C ASP A 156 19.60 14.62 -18.28
N LEU A 157 19.42 13.30 -18.18
CA LEU A 157 19.20 12.62 -16.90
C LEU A 157 20.42 12.74 -15.98
N ARG A 158 21.65 12.56 -16.49
CA ARG A 158 22.89 12.78 -15.73
C ARG A 158 22.97 14.21 -15.21
N THR A 159 22.67 15.19 -16.07
CA THR A 159 22.66 16.60 -15.69
C THR A 159 21.61 16.87 -14.60
N PHE A 160 20.41 16.30 -14.76
CA PHE A 160 19.35 16.39 -13.79
C PHE A 160 19.74 15.74 -12.45
N LEU A 161 20.47 14.64 -12.43
CA LEU A 161 20.87 13.96 -11.18
C LEU A 161 22.17 14.47 -10.56
N SER A 162 22.86 15.42 -11.21
CA SER A 162 24.08 16.00 -10.66
C SER A 162 23.82 16.60 -9.26
N GLY A 163 24.73 16.31 -8.33
CA GLY A 163 24.63 16.70 -6.93
C GLY A 163 23.73 15.81 -6.06
N THR A 164 23.21 14.70 -6.61
CA THR A 164 22.43 13.69 -5.86
C THR A 164 23.25 12.42 -5.64
N LEU A 165 22.77 11.51 -4.79
CA LEU A 165 23.45 10.22 -4.61
C LEU A 165 23.37 9.32 -5.85
N ALA A 166 22.41 9.55 -6.74
CA ALA A 166 22.21 8.77 -7.96
C ALA A 166 23.23 9.11 -9.06
N GLU A 167 24.05 10.16 -8.90
CA GLU A 167 25.15 10.47 -9.82
C GLU A 167 26.12 9.28 -9.97
N SER A 168 26.27 8.45 -8.92
CA SER A 168 27.11 7.24 -8.95
C SER A 168 26.63 6.17 -9.92
N LEU A 169 25.36 6.19 -10.36
CA LEU A 169 24.83 5.24 -11.34
C LEU A 169 25.45 5.42 -12.73
N PHE A 170 26.10 6.57 -12.97
CA PHE A 170 26.66 6.96 -14.25
C PHE A 170 28.19 7.00 -14.25
N ALA A 171 28.82 6.59 -13.14
CA ALA A 171 30.26 6.45 -13.01
C ALA A 171 30.72 5.14 -13.68
N GLY A 172 30.75 5.15 -15.01
CA GLY A 172 31.18 4.07 -15.88
C GLY A 172 31.47 4.58 -17.28
#